data_AF-A0A485LSE4-F1
#
_entry.id   AF-A0A485LSE4-F1
#
_cell.length_a   1.000
_cell.length_b   1.000
_cell.length_c   1.000
_cell.angle_alpha   90.00
_cell.angle_beta   90.00
_cell.angle_gamma   90.00
#
_symmetry.space_group_name_H-M   'P 1'
#
loop_
_entity.id
_entity.type
_entity.pdbx_description
1 polymer ?
#
loop_
_entity_poly.entity_id
_entity_poly.type
_entity_poly.pdbx_seq_one_letter_code
_entity_poly.pdbx_strand_id
1 'polypeptide(L)'
;MAPHETSPHDVEACLHATDPSPSVSSAVHCMSRRHAKHTNHLHQPHRRHRHHHHRKLNSLFYTLAVVVVACALLLFSMLQRMTLDATLHDLMNAFVNADFVPHPTKDDLVELRVPESRVVQPIDIERQLLGTLFTKLLDRKRKLMMEVVKGAHVIVENDQGRYYELFKTISTTTYSRISSHFSIDVQYAVPQGYLLDTLLTGTTSHNDSWFQFEGANWDPFERPVDSVIHCLNYIEYKIRGVQVGPLGTSLHTDSNPLRIAFVDHTVAPRDIVDDDDGPQVE
;
A
#
# COMPACT_ATOMS: atom_id res chain seq x y z
N MET A 1 23.46 34.18 -22.49
CA MET A 1 23.24 32.89 -23.16
C MET A 1 21.74 32.65 -23.17
N ALA A 2 21.17 32.46 -24.37
CA ALA A 2 19.74 32.40 -24.64
C ALA A 2 19.11 31.08 -24.16
N PRO A 3 17.80 31.04 -23.85
CA PRO A 3 17.11 29.83 -23.46
C PRO A 3 16.67 29.02 -24.69
N HIS A 4 16.80 27.70 -24.59
CA HIS A 4 16.31 26.74 -25.58
C HIS A 4 14.80 26.53 -25.38
N GLU A 5 14.03 26.92 -26.39
CA GLU A 5 12.63 26.53 -26.58
C GLU A 5 12.59 25.04 -26.99
N THR A 6 11.74 24.25 -26.32
CA THR A 6 11.28 22.97 -26.86
C THR A 6 9.77 22.93 -26.84
N SER A 7 9.23 22.81 -28.05
CA SER A 7 7.83 22.71 -28.45
C SER A 7 7.10 21.51 -27.84
N PRO A 8 5.80 21.62 -27.54
CA PRO A 8 4.94 20.48 -27.25
C PRO A 8 4.56 19.78 -28.56
N HIS A 9 4.62 18.44 -28.57
CA HIS A 9 4.03 17.61 -29.61
C HIS A 9 2.66 17.14 -29.13
N ASP A 10 1.66 17.52 -29.92
CA ASP A 10 0.32 16.96 -29.94
C ASP A 10 0.35 15.43 -30.12
N VAL A 11 -0.35 14.70 -29.25
CA VAL A 11 -0.79 13.33 -29.55
C VAL A 11 -2.29 13.26 -29.25
N GLU A 12 -3.04 13.77 -30.21
CA GLU A 12 -4.44 13.44 -30.41
C GLU A 12 -4.50 12.14 -31.21
N ALA A 13 -5.00 11.06 -30.61
CA ALA A 13 -5.39 9.86 -31.35
C ALA A 13 -6.55 9.14 -30.65
N CYS A 14 -7.74 9.47 -31.14
CA CYS A 14 -8.95 8.68 -31.05
C CYS A 14 -8.69 7.21 -31.40
N LEU A 15 -9.21 6.26 -30.61
CA LEU A 15 -9.72 5.00 -31.15
C LEU A 15 -10.87 4.47 -30.28
N HIS A 16 -12.07 4.56 -30.86
CA HIS A 16 -13.27 3.81 -30.47
C HIS A 16 -12.98 2.31 -30.53
N ALA A 17 -13.21 1.59 -29.43
CA ALA A 17 -13.34 0.13 -29.45
C ALA A 17 -14.83 -0.21 -29.47
N THR A 18 -15.30 -0.63 -30.64
CA THR A 18 -16.61 -1.26 -30.87
C THR A 18 -16.62 -2.67 -30.26
N ASP A 19 -17.63 -2.95 -29.43
CA ASP A 19 -17.97 -4.29 -28.93
C ASP A 19 -18.34 -5.24 -30.08
N PRO A 20 -17.75 -6.45 -30.15
CA PRO A 20 -18.33 -7.55 -30.89
C PRO A 20 -19.20 -8.41 -29.95
N SER A 21 -20.51 -8.36 -30.19
CA SER A 21 -21.46 -9.35 -29.70
C SER A 21 -21.17 -10.73 -30.32
N PRO A 22 -21.15 -11.84 -29.56
CA PRO A 22 -21.28 -13.16 -30.14
C PRO A 22 -22.74 -13.62 -30.15
N SER A 23 -23.34 -13.56 -31.33
CA SER A 23 -24.56 -14.26 -31.70
C SER A 23 -24.30 -15.75 -31.97
N VAL A 24 -25.16 -16.60 -31.37
CA VAL A 24 -25.84 -17.78 -31.94
C VAL A 24 -25.08 -18.66 -32.95
N SER A 25 -24.87 -19.95 -32.62
CA SER A 25 -25.17 -21.13 -33.46
C SER A 25 -24.76 -22.43 -32.73
N SER A 26 -25.67 -23.32 -32.33
CA SER A 26 -26.27 -24.45 -33.07
C SER A 26 -25.46 -25.75 -33.11
N ALA A 27 -26.22 -26.85 -32.98
CA ALA A 27 -25.96 -28.23 -33.45
C ALA A 27 -24.92 -29.07 -32.68
N VAL A 28 -25.36 -30.07 -31.89
CA VAL A 28 -25.74 -31.43 -32.33
C VAL A 28 -24.57 -32.21 -32.94
N HIS A 29 -23.96 -33.11 -32.14
CA HIS A 29 -23.63 -34.43 -32.66
C HIS A 29 -23.70 -35.54 -31.60
N CYS A 30 -24.69 -36.38 -31.80
CA CYS A 30 -24.82 -37.74 -31.34
C CYS A 30 -23.72 -38.58 -32.00
N MET A 31 -23.05 -39.48 -31.27
CA MET A 31 -22.65 -40.78 -31.80
C MET A 31 -22.27 -41.74 -30.67
N SER A 32 -23.22 -42.61 -30.42
CA SER A 32 -23.08 -43.91 -29.79
C SER A 32 -21.95 -44.73 -30.43
N ARG A 33 -21.05 -45.28 -29.60
CA ARG A 33 -20.30 -46.49 -29.97
C ARG A 33 -20.16 -47.42 -28.77
N ARG A 34 -21.17 -48.26 -28.62
CA ARG A 34 -21.08 -49.55 -27.92
C ARG A 34 -20.14 -50.44 -28.71
N HIS A 35 -19.04 -50.88 -28.10
CA HIS A 35 -18.35 -52.09 -28.52
C HIS A 35 -18.24 -53.04 -27.32
N ALA A 36 -19.17 -54.00 -27.30
CA ALA A 36 -19.04 -55.23 -26.54
C ALA A 36 -17.99 -56.11 -27.24
N LYS A 37 -16.99 -56.59 -26.50
CA LYS A 37 -16.21 -57.78 -26.86
C LYS A 37 -15.93 -58.61 -25.62
N HIS A 38 -16.71 -59.69 -25.54
CA HIS A 38 -16.34 -61.04 -25.16
C HIS A 38 -15.20 -61.25 -24.14
N THR A 39 -15.65 -61.66 -22.95
CA THR A 39 -15.13 -62.72 -22.09
C THR A 39 -14.04 -63.62 -22.71
N ASN A 40 -12.87 -63.64 -22.07
CA ASN A 40 -12.01 -64.82 -21.99
C ASN A 40 -11.59 -65.00 -20.52
N HIS A 41 -12.28 -65.92 -19.84
CA HIS A 41 -11.86 -66.47 -18.57
C HIS A 41 -10.63 -67.35 -18.80
N LEU A 42 -9.45 -66.88 -18.38
CA LEU A 42 -8.29 -67.73 -18.14
C LEU A 42 -7.80 -67.48 -16.71
N HIS A 43 -7.99 -68.50 -15.88
CA HIS A 43 -7.38 -68.66 -14.57
C HIS A 43 -5.88 -68.38 -14.62
N GLN A 44 -5.41 -67.36 -13.90
CA GLN A 44 -3.99 -67.18 -13.60
C GLN A 44 -3.78 -66.58 -12.19
N PRO A 45 -2.63 -66.87 -11.57
CA PRO A 45 -2.58 -67.32 -10.19
C PRO A 45 -2.43 -66.18 -9.17
N HIS A 46 -3.02 -66.38 -8.00
CA HIS A 46 -2.75 -65.61 -6.78
C HIS A 46 -1.23 -65.54 -6.50
N ARG A 47 -0.59 -64.43 -6.90
CA ARG A 47 0.80 -64.14 -6.51
C ARG A 47 0.96 -62.67 -6.08
N ARG A 48 1.18 -62.54 -4.77
CA ARG A 48 2.03 -61.57 -4.07
C ARG A 48 1.56 -60.12 -3.96
N HIS A 49 0.57 -59.95 -3.07
CA HIS A 49 0.30 -58.73 -2.31
C HIS A 49 1.47 -58.34 -1.37
N ARG A 50 2.60 -57.81 -1.88
CA ARG A 50 3.68 -57.30 -1.00
C ARG A 50 4.43 -56.04 -1.50
N HIS A 51 3.79 -55.15 -2.27
CA HIS A 51 4.43 -53.90 -2.71
C HIS A 51 3.76 -52.58 -2.27
N HIS A 52 2.75 -52.60 -1.39
CA HIS A 52 2.06 -51.36 -0.98
C HIS A 52 2.68 -50.62 0.22
N HIS A 53 3.63 -51.21 0.95
CA HIS A 53 4.13 -50.63 2.20
C HIS A 53 5.08 -49.43 2.00
N HIS A 54 5.93 -49.44 0.97
CA HIS A 54 6.92 -48.38 0.75
C HIS A 54 6.31 -47.07 0.22
N ARG A 55 5.24 -47.13 -0.59
CA ARG A 55 4.57 -45.93 -1.09
C ARG A 55 3.94 -45.09 0.03
N LYS A 56 3.49 -45.73 1.12
CA LYS A 56 2.89 -45.03 2.26
C LYS A 56 3.91 -44.23 3.07
N LEU A 57 5.13 -44.73 3.23
CA LEU A 57 6.18 -44.04 4.00
C LEU A 57 6.65 -42.76 3.30
N ASN A 58 6.86 -42.81 1.98
CA ASN A 58 7.26 -41.63 1.22
C ASN A 58 6.18 -40.53 1.28
N SER A 59 4.91 -40.89 1.14
CA SER A 59 3.79 -39.94 1.26
C SER A 59 3.73 -39.28 2.65
N LEU A 60 3.97 -40.05 3.71
CA LEU A 60 4.00 -39.53 5.08
C LEU A 60 5.16 -38.56 5.29
N PHE A 61 6.34 -38.88 4.74
CA PHE A 61 7.50 -37.99 4.79
C PHE A 61 7.24 -36.65 4.09
N TYR A 62 6.68 -36.66 2.87
CA TYR A 62 6.36 -35.41 2.16
C TYR A 62 5.30 -34.59 2.89
N THR A 63 4.28 -35.25 3.45
CA THR A 63 3.24 -34.55 4.23
C THR A 63 3.85 -33.89 5.47
N LEU A 64 4.72 -34.61 6.20
CA LEU A 64 5.43 -34.07 7.34
C LEU A 64 6.32 -32.89 6.95
N ALA A 65 7.06 -33.00 5.84
CA ALA A 65 7.91 -31.91 5.34
C ALA A 65 7.09 -30.66 5.01
N VAL A 66 5.94 -30.81 4.35
CA VAL A 66 5.02 -29.70 4.05
C VAL A 66 4.50 -29.05 5.34
N VAL A 67 4.11 -29.84 6.33
CA VAL A 67 3.64 -29.33 7.63
C VAL A 67 4.75 -28.56 8.35
N VAL A 68 5.98 -29.10 8.39
CA VAL A 68 7.13 -28.43 9.03
C VAL A 68 7.44 -27.10 8.34
N VAL A 69 7.46 -27.06 7.01
CA VAL A 69 7.67 -25.82 6.24
C VAL A 69 6.57 -24.82 6.53
N ALA A 70 5.29 -25.23 6.51
CA ALA A 70 4.17 -24.35 6.83
C ALA A 70 4.27 -23.77 8.25
N CYS A 71 4.59 -24.60 9.25
CA CYS A 71 4.80 -24.14 10.63
C CYS A 71 5.96 -23.13 10.72
N ALA A 72 7.08 -23.38 10.05
CA ALA A 72 8.22 -22.46 10.03
C ALA A 72 7.86 -21.11 9.42
N LEU A 73 7.11 -21.10 8.30
CA LEU A 73 6.63 -19.88 7.66
C LEU A 73 5.66 -19.10 8.56
N LEU A 74 4.76 -19.79 9.27
CA LEU A 74 3.85 -19.17 10.22
C LEU A 74 4.60 -18.53 11.40
N LEU A 75 5.58 -19.23 11.98
CA LEU A 75 6.41 -18.69 13.05
C LEU A 75 7.22 -17.49 12.59
N PHE A 76 7.83 -17.57 11.40
CA PHE A 76 8.56 -16.45 10.81
C PHE A 76 7.64 -15.23 10.60
N SER A 77 6.45 -15.44 10.04
CA SER A 77 5.45 -14.38 9.86
C SER A 77 5.02 -13.75 11.19
N MET A 78 4.83 -14.56 12.25
CA MET A 78 4.52 -14.06 13.59
C MET A 78 5.67 -13.22 14.16
N LEU A 79 6.92 -13.70 14.05
CA LEU A 79 8.10 -12.96 14.51
C LEU A 79 8.24 -11.63 13.77
N GLN A 80 8.10 -11.63 12.44
CA GLN A 80 8.12 -10.39 11.66
C GLN A 80 7.04 -9.41 12.13
N ARG A 81 5.80 -9.87 12.34
CA ARG A 81 4.72 -9.01 12.84
C ARG A 81 5.02 -8.45 14.23
N MET A 82 5.58 -9.24 15.13
CA MET A 82 6.00 -8.77 16.45
C MET A 82 7.12 -7.73 16.36
N THR A 83 8.10 -7.92 15.47
CA THR A 83 9.16 -6.94 15.24
C THR A 83 8.59 -5.64 14.68
N LEU A 84 7.72 -5.69 13.68
CA LEU A 84 7.07 -4.50 13.11
C LEU A 84 6.25 -3.74 14.15
N ASP A 85 5.49 -4.46 14.98
CA ASP A 85 4.68 -3.85 16.06
C ASP A 85 5.56 -3.20 17.13
N ALA A 86 6.68 -3.84 17.51
CA ALA A 86 7.66 -3.25 18.41
C ALA A 86 8.28 -1.98 17.81
N THR A 87 8.72 -2.02 16.55
CA THR A 87 9.26 -0.84 15.83
C THR A 87 8.23 0.28 15.73
N LEU A 88 6.96 -0.05 15.46
CA LEU A 88 5.87 0.91 15.44
C LEU A 88 5.71 1.60 16.80
N HIS A 89 5.68 0.82 17.89
CA HIS A 89 5.57 1.36 19.24
C HIS A 89 6.77 2.23 19.62
N ASP A 90 7.98 1.83 19.25
CA ASP A 90 9.20 2.62 19.46
C ASP A 90 9.16 3.95 18.70
N LEU A 91 8.70 3.93 17.44
CA LEU A 91 8.49 5.13 16.64
C LEU A 91 7.44 6.03 17.28
N MET A 92 6.31 5.47 17.72
CA MET A 92 5.26 6.25 18.40
C MET A 92 5.74 6.83 19.73
N ASN A 93 6.63 6.15 20.44
CA ASN A 93 7.28 6.68 21.64
C ASN A 93 8.36 7.72 21.30
N ALA A 94 8.95 7.67 20.11
CA ALA A 94 9.90 8.68 19.64
C ALA A 94 9.18 10.01 19.40
N PHE A 95 8.01 9.99 18.75
CA PHE A 95 7.18 11.18 18.53
C PHE A 95 6.81 11.93 19.82
N VAL A 96 6.63 11.23 20.95
CA VAL A 96 6.29 11.85 22.23
C VAL A 96 7.42 12.75 22.77
N ASN A 97 8.66 12.37 22.50
CA ASN A 97 9.86 13.03 23.05
C ASN A 97 10.66 13.75 21.96
N ALA A 98 10.08 13.92 20.77
CA ALA A 98 10.74 14.56 19.65
C ALA A 98 10.43 16.05 19.61
N ASP A 99 11.39 16.82 19.12
CA ASP A 99 11.18 18.20 18.74
C ASP A 99 10.68 18.28 17.30
N PHE A 100 9.81 19.26 17.04
CA PHE A 100 9.23 19.49 15.72
C PHE A 100 9.61 20.89 15.26
N VAL A 101 10.53 20.95 14.30
CA VAL A 101 11.12 22.22 13.86
C VAL A 101 10.58 22.56 12.46
N PRO A 102 9.89 23.69 12.28
CA PRO A 102 9.49 24.14 10.95
C PRO A 102 10.70 24.28 10.03
N HIS A 103 10.56 23.87 8.77
CA HIS A 103 11.63 23.97 7.79
C HIS A 103 11.87 25.45 7.43
N PRO A 104 13.11 25.95 7.39
CA PRO A 104 13.40 27.40 7.29
C PRO A 104 12.96 28.04 5.97
N THR A 105 12.80 27.24 4.90
CA THR A 105 12.49 27.73 3.55
C THR A 105 11.19 27.16 2.97
N LYS A 106 10.52 26.25 3.69
CA LYS A 106 9.33 25.54 3.21
C LYS A 106 8.30 25.52 4.35
N ASP A 107 7.41 26.51 4.38
CA ASP A 107 6.49 26.77 5.50
C ASP A 107 5.58 25.56 5.86
N ASP A 108 5.34 24.69 4.88
CA ASP A 108 4.51 23.50 5.03
C ASP A 108 5.27 22.26 5.55
N LEU A 109 6.61 22.31 5.60
CA LEU A 109 7.41 21.19 6.11
C LEU A 109 7.80 21.37 7.56
N VAL A 110 7.74 20.27 8.30
CA VAL A 110 8.17 20.18 9.70
C VAL A 110 9.14 19.02 9.83
N GLU A 111 10.33 19.28 10.33
CA GLU A 111 11.34 18.28 10.61
C GLU A 111 11.11 17.65 11.99
N LEU A 112 11.04 16.31 12.03
CA LEU A 112 11.07 15.53 13.26
C LEU A 112 12.52 15.36 13.76
N ARG A 113 12.83 15.88 14.94
CA ARG A 113 14.12 15.70 15.60
C ARG A 113 13.98 14.78 16.81
N VAL A 114 14.45 13.55 16.63
CA VAL A 114 14.49 12.55 17.71
C VAL A 114 15.85 12.66 18.42
N PRO A 115 15.90 12.62 19.77
CA PRO A 115 17.16 12.59 20.50
C PRO A 115 18.07 11.43 20.03
N GLU A 116 19.37 11.69 19.89
CA GLU A 116 20.35 10.75 19.30
C GLU A 116 20.48 9.42 20.05
N SER A 117 20.01 9.34 21.30
CA SER A 117 20.07 8.14 22.14
C SER A 117 19.20 6.97 21.68
N ARG A 118 18.50 7.09 20.55
CA ARG A 118 17.57 6.05 20.06
C ARG A 118 18.15 5.23 18.90
N VAL A 119 17.73 3.96 18.88
CA VAL A 119 18.19 2.91 17.95
C VAL A 119 17.75 3.17 16.50
N VAL A 120 16.61 3.85 16.31
CA VAL A 120 16.04 4.15 14.99
C VAL A 120 16.19 5.64 14.72
N GLN A 121 17.15 5.99 13.85
CA GLN A 121 17.32 7.36 13.36
C GLN A 121 16.80 7.45 11.92
N PRO A 122 15.64 8.07 11.66
CA PRO A 122 15.15 8.25 10.30
C PRO A 122 16.12 9.12 9.49
N ILE A 123 16.16 8.95 8.17
CA ILE A 123 16.92 9.85 7.30
C ILE A 123 16.19 11.19 7.11
N ASP A 124 16.86 12.20 6.58
CA ASP A 124 16.33 13.58 6.51
C ASP A 124 14.94 13.66 5.86
N ILE A 125 14.72 12.94 4.76
CA ILE A 125 13.42 12.93 4.07
C ILE A 125 12.32 12.29 4.92
N GLU A 126 12.64 11.22 5.65
CA GLU A 126 11.70 10.56 6.56
C GLU A 126 11.39 11.49 7.74
N ARG A 127 12.38 12.20 8.29
CA ARG A 127 12.16 13.16 9.38
C ARG A 127 11.22 14.29 8.95
N GLN A 128 11.41 14.83 7.75
CA GLN A 128 10.55 15.87 7.20
C GLN A 128 9.14 15.35 6.93
N LEU A 129 9.02 14.17 6.32
CA LEU A 129 7.72 13.58 6.03
C LEU A 129 6.95 13.23 7.32
N LEU A 130 7.60 12.53 8.25
CA LEU A 130 7.01 12.13 9.52
C LEU A 130 6.62 13.33 10.39
N GLY A 131 7.49 14.34 10.48
CA GLY A 131 7.21 15.56 11.24
C GLY A 131 6.03 16.33 10.65
N THR A 132 6.01 16.49 9.33
CA THR A 132 4.92 17.16 8.60
C THR A 132 3.60 16.42 8.78
N LEU A 133 3.55 15.11 8.52
CA LEU A 133 2.34 14.31 8.67
C LEU A 133 1.82 14.37 10.11
N PHE A 134 2.70 14.13 11.09
CA PHE A 134 2.27 14.06 12.49
C PHE A 134 1.76 15.41 13.02
N THR A 135 2.38 16.53 12.62
CA THR A 135 2.02 17.85 13.16
C THR A 135 0.98 18.58 12.33
N LYS A 136 1.19 18.72 11.02
CA LYS A 136 0.34 19.55 10.14
C LYS A 136 -0.93 18.82 9.73
N LEU A 137 -0.85 17.52 9.47
CA LEU A 137 -1.98 16.77 8.94
C LEU A 137 -2.77 16.07 10.05
N LEU A 138 -2.07 15.47 11.02
CA LEU A 138 -2.70 14.61 12.02
C LEU A 138 -2.93 15.27 13.37
N ASP A 139 -2.53 16.53 13.55
CA ASP A 139 -2.69 17.26 14.82
C ASP A 139 -2.19 16.44 16.03
N ARG A 140 -1.03 15.80 15.85
CA ARG A 140 -0.35 14.94 16.84
C ARG A 140 -1.19 13.75 17.33
N LYS A 141 -2.22 13.32 16.58
CA LYS A 141 -3.07 12.17 16.91
C LYS A 141 -2.34 10.85 16.63
N ARG A 142 -1.71 10.30 17.66
CA ARG A 142 -0.93 9.05 17.61
C ARG A 142 -1.65 7.88 16.94
N LYS A 143 -2.92 7.66 17.25
CA LYS A 143 -3.71 6.55 16.68
C LYS A 143 -3.81 6.66 15.15
N LEU A 144 -4.03 7.86 14.63
CA LEU A 144 -4.08 8.09 13.19
C LEU A 144 -2.70 7.89 12.57
N MET A 145 -1.65 8.38 13.22
CA MET A 145 -0.28 8.19 12.72
C MET A 145 0.09 6.72 12.63
N MET A 146 -0.33 5.89 13.59
CA MET A 146 -0.15 4.44 13.54
C MET A 146 -0.83 3.83 12.31
N GLU A 147 -2.06 4.22 12.01
CA GLU A 147 -2.75 3.74 10.80
C GLU A 147 -2.04 4.17 9.52
N VAL A 148 -1.56 5.41 9.46
CA VAL A 148 -0.79 5.94 8.32
C VAL A 148 0.45 5.10 8.04
N VAL A 149 1.31 4.87 9.04
CA VAL A 149 2.55 4.09 8.85
C VAL A 149 2.31 2.58 8.70
N LYS A 150 1.12 2.09 9.05
CA LYS A 150 0.62 0.75 8.72
C LYS A 150 0.08 0.66 7.28
N GLY A 151 0.19 1.73 6.50
CA GLY A 151 -0.16 1.76 5.08
C GLY A 151 -1.62 2.11 4.81
N ALA A 152 -2.30 2.83 5.72
CA ALA A 152 -3.63 3.35 5.41
C ALA A 152 -3.64 4.10 4.07
N HIS A 153 -4.68 3.87 3.26
CA HIS A 153 -5.00 4.75 2.14
C HIS A 153 -5.65 6.02 2.69
N VAL A 154 -4.92 7.14 2.63
CA VAL A 154 -5.32 8.41 3.24
C VAL A 154 -5.83 9.37 2.17
N ILE A 155 -6.93 10.07 2.44
CA ILE A 155 -7.41 11.20 1.65
C ILE A 155 -7.40 12.45 2.52
N VAL A 156 -6.76 13.51 2.03
CA VAL A 156 -6.75 14.83 2.68
C VAL A 156 -7.85 15.68 2.06
N GLU A 157 -8.97 15.80 2.76
CA GLU A 157 -10.19 16.41 2.24
C GLU A 157 -10.06 17.93 2.15
N ASN A 158 -10.44 18.47 0.98
CA ASN A 158 -10.47 19.89 0.64
C ASN A 158 -9.09 20.57 0.61
N ASP A 159 -8.01 19.82 0.37
CA ASP A 159 -6.66 20.40 0.27
C ASP A 159 -6.29 20.87 -1.13
N GLN A 160 -7.14 20.60 -2.13
CA GLN A 160 -6.94 21.03 -3.52
C GLN A 160 -5.60 20.58 -4.12
N GLY A 161 -5.08 19.41 -3.71
CA GLY A 161 -3.86 18.82 -4.26
C GLY A 161 -2.59 19.37 -3.62
N ARG A 162 -2.71 20.16 -2.54
CA ARG A 162 -1.56 20.78 -1.86
C ARG A 162 -0.57 19.74 -1.33
N TYR A 163 -1.05 18.69 -0.66
CA TYR A 163 -0.16 17.63 -0.17
C TYR A 163 0.40 16.76 -1.28
N TYR A 164 -0.35 16.55 -2.36
CA TYR A 164 0.14 15.86 -3.55
C TYR A 164 1.35 16.59 -4.17
N GLU A 165 1.25 17.90 -4.41
CA GLU A 165 2.37 18.69 -4.94
C GLU A 165 3.54 18.78 -3.94
N LEU A 166 3.24 18.88 -2.63
CA LEU A 166 4.26 18.83 -1.59
C LEU A 166 5.06 17.52 -1.66
N PHE A 167 4.37 16.36 -1.66
CA PHE A 167 5.04 15.06 -1.67
C PHE A 167 5.77 14.79 -2.97
N LYS A 168 5.21 15.21 -4.10
CA LYS A 168 5.87 15.11 -5.40
C LYS A 168 7.24 15.82 -5.42
N THR A 169 7.35 16.96 -4.74
CA THR A 169 8.55 17.81 -4.73
C THR A 169 9.42 17.68 -3.46
N ILE A 170 9.03 16.81 -2.52
CA ILE A 170 9.75 16.65 -1.25
C ILE A 170 11.12 15.99 -1.46
N SER A 171 11.23 15.09 -2.44
CA SER A 171 12.46 14.38 -2.80
C SER A 171 12.86 14.65 -4.25
N THR A 172 14.17 14.60 -4.53
CA THR A 172 14.72 14.63 -5.89
C THR A 172 14.66 13.28 -6.61
N THR A 173 14.35 12.20 -5.86
CA THR A 173 14.25 10.83 -6.39
C THR A 173 12.82 10.38 -6.67
N THR A 174 11.85 11.30 -6.59
CA THR A 174 10.46 11.03 -6.95
C THR A 174 10.35 10.62 -8.42
N TYR A 175 9.57 9.58 -8.71
CA TYR A 175 9.32 9.10 -10.07
C TYR A 175 7.84 8.76 -10.28
N SER A 176 7.37 8.85 -11.53
CA SER A 176 5.99 8.48 -11.89
C SER A 176 5.81 6.97 -11.78
N ARG A 177 4.71 6.52 -11.20
CA ARG A 177 4.38 5.10 -11.06
C ARG A 177 2.88 4.89 -11.25
N ILE A 178 2.46 3.68 -11.66
CA ILE A 178 1.05 3.27 -11.63
C ILE A 178 0.80 2.53 -10.32
N SER A 179 -0.26 2.90 -9.60
CA SER A 179 -0.77 2.11 -8.47
C SER A 179 -2.17 1.57 -8.78
N SER A 180 -2.67 0.69 -7.91
CA SER A 180 -4.05 0.19 -7.95
C SER A 180 -5.10 1.22 -7.54
N HIS A 181 -4.67 2.32 -6.90
CA HIS A 181 -5.54 3.40 -6.48
C HIS A 181 -5.88 4.29 -7.68
N PHE A 182 -7.15 4.68 -7.80
CA PHE A 182 -7.57 5.60 -8.84
C PHE A 182 -6.99 6.99 -8.59
N SER A 183 -6.50 7.64 -9.64
CA SER A 183 -6.01 9.02 -9.60
C SER A 183 -6.39 9.75 -10.87
N ILE A 184 -6.78 11.02 -10.77
CA ILE A 184 -6.97 11.87 -11.95
C ILE A 184 -5.60 12.24 -12.53
N ASP A 185 -4.68 12.67 -11.68
CA ASP A 185 -3.34 13.04 -12.11
C ASP A 185 -2.39 11.85 -12.09
N VAL A 186 -1.20 12.06 -12.68
CA VAL A 186 -0.08 11.12 -12.64
C VAL A 186 0.26 10.80 -11.20
N GLN A 187 0.37 9.51 -10.89
CA GLN A 187 0.73 9.08 -9.55
C GLN A 187 2.25 9.06 -9.42
N TYR A 188 2.73 9.38 -8.22
CA TYR A 188 4.14 9.44 -7.92
C TYR A 188 4.50 8.51 -6.79
N ALA A 189 5.66 7.88 -6.92
CA ALA A 189 6.34 7.17 -5.86
C ALA A 189 7.50 8.03 -5.37
N VAL A 190 7.54 8.25 -4.06
CA VAL A 190 8.60 8.98 -3.38
C VAL A 190 9.38 7.98 -2.54
N PRO A 191 10.56 7.52 -3.00
CA PRO A 191 11.43 6.67 -2.20
C PRO A 191 11.71 7.30 -0.85
N GLN A 192 11.47 6.53 0.19
CA GLN A 192 11.79 6.89 1.56
C GLN A 192 12.99 6.06 2.03
N GLY A 193 13.46 6.36 3.24
CA GLY A 193 14.53 5.60 3.86
C GLY A 193 14.11 4.20 4.28
N TYR A 194 14.93 3.61 5.14
CA TYR A 194 14.76 2.24 5.59
C TYR A 194 13.51 2.02 6.45
N LEU A 195 12.90 3.07 7.01
CA LEU A 195 11.76 2.95 7.91
C LEU A 195 10.43 2.96 7.15
N LEU A 196 10.31 3.76 6.09
CA LEU A 196 9.04 3.97 5.38
C LEU A 196 8.98 3.40 3.96
N ASP A 197 10.12 2.93 3.42
CA ASP A 197 10.34 2.38 2.07
C ASP A 197 9.83 3.27 0.92
N THR A 198 8.53 3.36 0.67
CA THR A 198 7.97 4.19 -0.42
C THR A 198 6.63 4.82 -0.02
N LEU A 199 6.50 6.11 -0.29
CA LEU A 199 5.22 6.83 -0.26
C LEU A 199 4.65 6.91 -1.68
N LEU A 200 3.43 6.44 -1.88
CA LEU A 200 2.64 6.69 -3.07
C LEU A 200 1.72 7.88 -2.86
N THR A 201 1.55 8.71 -3.89
CA THR A 201 0.67 9.88 -3.87
C THR A 201 -0.03 10.10 -5.21
N GLY A 202 -1.24 10.66 -5.15
CA GLY A 202 -2.04 11.05 -6.32
C GLY A 202 -3.17 12.01 -5.93
N THR A 203 -4.09 12.27 -6.87
CA THR A 203 -5.24 13.16 -6.67
C THR A 203 -6.56 12.45 -6.93
N THR A 204 -7.57 12.75 -6.14
CA THR A 204 -8.93 12.21 -6.30
C THR A 204 -9.72 12.96 -7.38
N SER A 205 -10.96 12.53 -7.62
CA SER A 205 -11.87 13.24 -8.53
C SER A 205 -12.25 14.66 -8.11
N HIS A 206 -12.06 14.99 -6.83
CA HIS A 206 -12.34 16.30 -6.27
C HIS A 206 -11.09 17.17 -6.16
N ASN A 207 -9.98 16.74 -6.79
CA ASN A 207 -8.67 17.36 -6.64
C ASN A 207 -8.16 17.33 -5.19
N ASP A 208 -8.65 16.43 -4.35
CA ASP A 208 -8.07 16.18 -3.02
C ASP A 208 -6.84 15.28 -3.15
N SER A 209 -5.81 15.50 -2.35
CA SER A 209 -4.63 14.63 -2.29
C SER A 209 -4.99 13.30 -1.64
N TRP A 210 -4.46 12.21 -2.17
CA TRP A 210 -4.40 10.93 -1.48
C TRP A 210 -2.97 10.43 -1.41
N PHE A 211 -2.65 9.67 -0.37
CA PHE A 211 -1.34 9.01 -0.24
C PHE A 211 -1.42 7.72 0.57
N GLN A 212 -0.38 6.90 0.43
CA GLN A 212 -0.22 5.65 1.17
C GLN A 212 1.26 5.26 1.26
N PHE A 213 1.69 4.72 2.41
CA PHE A 213 2.97 4.03 2.50
C PHE A 213 2.85 2.57 2.05
N GLU A 214 3.80 2.10 1.25
CA GLU A 214 3.88 0.71 0.83
C GLU A 214 4.87 -0.07 1.69
N GLY A 215 4.51 -1.30 2.06
CA GLY A 215 5.42 -2.18 2.79
C GLY A 215 6.52 -2.84 1.94
N ALA A 216 6.47 -2.70 0.62
CA ALA A 216 7.51 -3.18 -0.30
C ALA A 216 7.42 -2.46 -1.65
N ASN A 217 8.55 -1.97 -2.15
CA ASN A 217 8.64 -1.37 -3.48
C ASN A 217 8.47 -2.40 -4.62
N TRP A 218 7.83 -1.99 -5.72
CA TRP A 218 7.74 -2.78 -6.94
C TRP A 218 8.89 -2.46 -7.90
N ASP A 219 9.91 -3.31 -7.89
CA ASP A 219 11.07 -3.22 -8.79
C ASP A 219 11.61 -4.61 -9.12
N PRO A 220 11.05 -5.27 -10.15
CA PRO A 220 11.34 -6.68 -10.42
C PRO A 220 12.77 -6.92 -10.95
N PHE A 221 13.49 -5.87 -11.37
CA PHE A 221 14.80 -5.99 -11.96
C PHE A 221 15.91 -5.70 -10.94
N GLU A 222 15.80 -4.63 -10.17
CA GLU A 222 16.83 -4.27 -9.18
C GLU A 222 16.56 -4.90 -7.80
N ARG A 223 15.27 -5.09 -7.44
CA ARG A 223 14.83 -5.62 -6.14
C ARG A 223 13.81 -6.75 -6.29
N PRO A 224 14.19 -7.89 -6.90
CA PRO A 224 13.26 -8.98 -7.21
C PRO A 224 12.59 -9.58 -5.96
N VAL A 225 13.31 -9.65 -4.84
CA VAL A 225 12.76 -10.16 -3.57
C VAL A 225 11.63 -9.25 -3.07
N ASP A 226 11.84 -7.93 -3.11
CA ASP A 226 10.83 -6.96 -2.68
C ASP A 226 9.61 -6.98 -3.60
N SER A 227 9.80 -7.23 -4.89
CA SER A 227 8.69 -7.42 -5.83
C SER A 227 7.87 -8.68 -5.55
N VAL A 228 8.50 -9.76 -5.07
CA VAL A 228 7.77 -10.95 -4.59
C VAL A 228 6.99 -10.61 -3.33
N ILE A 229 7.60 -9.89 -2.38
CA ILE A 229 6.91 -9.43 -1.17
C ILE A 229 5.72 -8.51 -1.54
N HIS A 230 5.90 -7.61 -2.50
CA HIS A 230 4.85 -6.75 -3.03
C HIS A 230 3.69 -7.56 -3.63
N CYS A 231 3.97 -8.61 -4.41
CA CYS A 231 2.94 -9.54 -4.89
C CYS A 231 2.18 -10.20 -3.74
N LEU A 232 2.88 -10.64 -2.69
CA LEU A 232 2.27 -11.24 -1.51
C LEU A 232 1.39 -10.23 -0.75
N ASN A 233 1.83 -8.99 -0.62
CA ASN A 233 1.04 -7.90 -0.03
C ASN A 233 -0.26 -7.66 -0.83
N TYR A 234 -0.18 -7.68 -2.16
CA TYR A 234 -1.37 -7.56 -3.01
C TYR A 234 -2.34 -8.74 -2.83
N ILE A 235 -1.84 -9.96 -2.71
CA ILE A 235 -2.66 -11.14 -2.42
C ILE A 235 -3.32 -10.99 -1.03
N GLU A 236 -2.58 -10.53 -0.02
CA GLU A 236 -3.12 -10.27 1.31
C GLU A 236 -4.24 -9.22 1.27
N TYR A 237 -4.05 -8.12 0.52
CA TYR A 237 -5.09 -7.12 0.28
C TYR A 237 -6.34 -7.73 -0.35
N LYS A 238 -6.19 -8.56 -1.40
CA LYS A 238 -7.35 -9.18 -2.06
C LYS A 238 -8.10 -10.18 -1.19
N ILE A 239 -7.42 -10.88 -0.29
CA ILE A 239 -8.05 -11.90 0.58
C ILE A 239 -8.65 -11.26 1.84
N ARG A 240 -7.91 -10.34 2.48
CA ARG A 240 -8.25 -9.81 3.81
C ARG A 240 -8.89 -8.42 3.77
N GLY A 241 -8.77 -7.70 2.66
CA GLY A 241 -9.27 -6.33 2.53
C GLY A 241 -8.51 -5.34 3.42
N VAL A 242 -7.20 -5.54 3.60
CA VAL A 242 -6.33 -4.69 4.41
C VAL A 242 -5.18 -4.16 3.56
N GLN A 243 -4.72 -2.95 3.85
CA GLN A 243 -3.47 -2.44 3.28
C GLN A 243 -2.27 -2.93 4.08
N VAL A 244 -1.13 -3.07 3.40
CA VAL A 244 0.14 -3.46 4.01
C VAL A 244 1.15 -2.33 3.84
N GLY A 245 1.47 -1.67 4.94
CA GLY A 245 2.49 -0.64 5.02
C GLY A 245 3.79 -1.14 5.64
N PRO A 246 4.77 -0.23 5.81
CA PRO A 246 6.09 -0.58 6.33
C PRO A 246 6.05 -1.09 7.77
N LEU A 247 5.10 -0.62 8.59
CA LEU A 247 5.03 -0.94 10.02
C LEU A 247 3.75 -1.72 10.41
N GLY A 248 3.17 -2.46 9.46
CA GLY A 248 2.05 -3.36 9.72
C GLY A 248 0.94 -3.26 8.67
N THR A 249 -0.29 -3.54 9.08
CA THR A 249 -1.46 -3.54 8.20
C THR A 249 -2.55 -2.59 8.70
N SER A 250 -3.21 -1.88 7.80
CA SER A 250 -4.35 -1.00 8.12
C SER A 250 -5.65 -1.47 7.46
N LEU A 251 -6.78 -1.22 8.12
CA LEU A 251 -8.13 -1.47 7.56
C LEU A 251 -8.58 -0.39 6.57
N HIS A 252 -7.80 0.69 6.43
CA HIS A 252 -8.14 1.80 5.55
C HIS A 252 -7.66 1.55 4.12
N THR A 253 -8.60 1.19 3.24
CA THR A 253 -8.38 0.83 1.82
C THR A 253 -9.02 1.86 0.89
N ASP A 254 -8.95 1.65 -0.43
CA ASP A 254 -9.75 2.40 -1.43
C ASP A 254 -11.22 2.52 -1.07
N SER A 255 -11.81 1.43 -0.59
CA SER A 255 -13.23 1.35 -0.28
C SER A 255 -13.61 2.00 1.05
N ASN A 256 -12.63 2.20 1.93
CA ASN A 256 -12.80 2.79 3.25
C ASN A 256 -11.56 3.63 3.63
N PRO A 257 -11.31 4.75 2.93
CA PRO A 257 -10.10 5.54 3.13
C PRO A 257 -10.09 6.18 4.51
N LEU A 258 -8.88 6.43 5.04
CA LEU A 258 -8.71 7.30 6.19
C LEU A 258 -8.83 8.76 5.72
N ARG A 259 -9.96 9.39 6.03
CA ARG A 259 -10.26 10.77 5.65
C ARG A 259 -9.77 11.74 6.73
N ILE A 260 -9.01 12.74 6.32
CA ILE A 260 -8.46 13.77 7.21
C ILE A 260 -8.88 15.13 6.67
N ALA A 261 -9.56 15.93 7.49
CA ALA A 261 -9.94 17.29 7.12
C ALA A 261 -8.70 18.18 7.01
N PHE A 262 -8.56 18.88 5.90
CA PHE A 262 -7.53 19.91 5.74
C PHE A 262 -7.89 21.14 6.59
N VAL A 263 -6.97 21.57 7.44
CA VAL A 263 -7.08 22.83 8.20
C VAL A 263 -6.06 23.80 7.65
N ASP A 264 -6.51 24.82 6.93
CA ASP A 264 -5.62 25.85 6.42
C ASP A 264 -5.18 26.80 7.54
N HIS A 265 -4.01 26.53 8.11
CA HIS A 265 -3.43 27.35 9.16
C HIS A 265 -2.92 28.72 8.67
N THR A 266 -2.94 28.98 7.35
CA THR A 266 -2.52 30.28 6.80
C THR A 266 -3.62 31.34 6.89
N VAL A 267 -4.88 30.89 6.99
CA VAL A 267 -6.00 31.79 7.26
C VAL A 267 -5.97 32.05 8.76
N ALA A 268 -5.43 33.20 9.16
CA ALA A 268 -5.54 33.68 10.53
C ALA A 268 -6.99 33.51 10.99
N PRO A 269 -7.24 33.08 12.25
CA PRO A 269 -8.60 33.00 12.77
C PRO A 269 -9.23 34.34 12.45
N ARG A 270 -10.27 34.35 11.60
CA ARG A 270 -11.07 35.57 11.46
C ARG A 270 -11.52 35.84 12.87
N ASP A 271 -11.05 36.93 13.47
CA ASP A 271 -11.57 37.42 14.72
C ASP A 271 -13.09 37.39 14.53
N ILE A 272 -13.73 36.41 15.17
CA ILE A 272 -15.18 36.41 15.29
C ILE A 272 -15.35 37.61 16.22
N VAL A 273 -15.56 38.76 15.59
CA VAL A 273 -16.07 39.93 16.26
C VAL A 273 -17.39 39.44 16.81
N ASP A 274 -17.39 39.07 18.08
CA ASP A 274 -18.59 38.92 18.87
C ASP A 274 -19.25 40.30 18.82
N ASP A 275 -20.11 40.51 17.81
CA ASP A 275 -21.08 41.60 17.77
C ASP A 275 -22.10 41.34 18.90
N ASP A 276 -21.64 41.41 20.15
CA ASP A 276 -22.44 41.51 21.37
C ASP A 276 -22.88 42.97 21.55
N ASP A 277 -23.58 43.49 20.54
CA ASP A 277 -24.34 44.74 20.63
C ASP A 277 -25.79 44.38 20.99
N GLY A 278 -25.97 43.88 22.22
CA GLY A 278 -27.27 43.63 22.85
C GLY A 278 -27.61 44.75 23.86
N PRO A 279 -28.82 45.33 23.81
CA PRO A 279 -29.09 46.66 24.34
C PRO A 279 -29.12 46.72 25.88
N GLN A 280 -28.49 47.76 26.43
CA GLN A 280 -28.77 48.22 27.78
C GLN A 280 -30.20 48.76 27.85
N VAL A 281 -31.04 48.09 28.64
CA VAL A 281 -32.36 48.61 29.04
C VAL A 281 -32.18 49.22 30.43
N GLU A 282 -32.41 50.54 30.50
CA GLU A 282 -32.49 51.34 31.73
C GLU A 282 -33.68 50.96 32.63
#